data_AF-A0A7I8N0S4-F1
#
_entry.id   AF-A0A7I8N0S4-F1
#
_cell.length_a   1.000
_cell.length_b   1.000
_cell.length_c   1.000
_cell.angle_alpha   90.00
_cell.angle_beta   90.00
_cell.angle_gamma   90.00
#
_symmetry.space_group_name_H-M   'P 1'
#
loop_
_entity.id
_entity.type
_entity.pdbx_description
1 polymer ?
#
loop_
_entity_poly.entity_id
_entity_poly.type
_entity_poly.pdbx_seq_one_letter_code
_entity_poly.pdbx_strand_id
1 'polypeptide(L)'
;MPKCNSCGKRGLFLKIEEDTGLCLECNEQFAKTGKVLTEKITQAKNAATVNTEPADIVQNCKDIERFGNELIQLHRRFKIEPSNELLDLITTYKKMGELAANQTH
;
A
#
# COMPACT_ATOMS: atom_id res chain seq x y z
N MET A 1 -6.42 25.18 -17.52
CA MET A 1 -7.67 24.63 -16.95
C MET A 1 -7.33 23.42 -16.10
N PRO A 2 -7.74 23.39 -14.82
CA PRO A 2 -7.50 22.24 -13.94
C PRO A 2 -7.97 20.93 -14.56
N LYS A 3 -7.20 19.86 -14.33
CA LYS A 3 -7.48 18.51 -14.85
C LYS A 3 -7.06 17.46 -13.82
N CYS A 4 -7.95 16.51 -13.54
CA CYS A 4 -7.63 15.37 -12.68
C CYS A 4 -6.70 14.38 -13.40
N ASN A 5 -5.63 13.94 -12.72
CA ASN A 5 -4.66 12.99 -13.25
C ASN A 5 -5.26 11.59 -13.47
N SER A 6 -6.15 11.15 -12.59
CA SER A 6 -6.79 9.83 -12.64
C SER A 6 -7.93 9.77 -13.67
N CYS A 7 -9.04 10.49 -13.43
CA CYS A 7 -10.25 10.38 -14.25
C CYS A 7 -10.30 11.34 -15.46
N GLY A 8 -9.36 12.28 -15.56
CA GLY A 8 -9.28 13.21 -16.69
C GLY A 8 -10.33 14.32 -16.72
N LYS A 9 -11.23 14.41 -15.72
CA LYS A 9 -12.19 15.51 -15.54
C LYS A 9 -11.47 16.86 -15.64
N ARG A 10 -12.10 17.84 -16.30
CA ARG A 10 -11.58 19.20 -16.49
C ARG A 10 -12.67 20.23 -16.18
N GLY A 11 -12.29 21.39 -15.68
CA GLY A 11 -13.24 22.49 -15.48
C GLY A 11 -12.60 23.68 -14.80
N LEU A 12 -13.10 24.88 -15.06
CA LEU A 12 -12.58 26.13 -14.48
C LEU A 12 -12.66 26.12 -12.94
N PHE A 13 -13.73 25.52 -12.40
CA PHE A 13 -13.99 25.40 -10.95
C PHE A 13 -13.64 24.02 -10.39
N LEU A 14 -12.95 23.17 -11.16
CA LEU A 14 -12.55 21.85 -10.68
C LEU A 14 -11.44 21.99 -9.65
N LYS A 15 -11.74 21.61 -8.40
CA LYS A 15 -10.75 21.54 -7.32
C LYS A 15 -9.86 20.31 -7.50
N ILE A 16 -8.56 20.51 -7.40
CA ILE A 16 -7.52 19.48 -7.51
C ILE A 16 -6.68 19.56 -6.24
N GLU A 17 -6.46 18.41 -5.59
CA GLU A 17 -5.51 18.29 -4.50
C GLU A 17 -4.09 18.45 -5.04
N GLU A 18 -3.32 19.39 -4.48
CA GLU A 18 -2.01 19.78 -5.00
C GLU A 18 -1.00 18.61 -4.93
N ASP A 19 -1.03 17.85 -3.84
CA ASP A 19 -0.09 16.76 -3.60
C ASP A 19 -0.28 15.57 -4.55
N THR A 20 -1.51 15.32 -5.00
CA THR A 20 -1.86 14.12 -5.76
C THR A 20 -2.31 14.40 -7.19
N GLY A 21 -2.67 15.65 -7.49
CA GLY A 21 -3.28 16.03 -8.76
C GLY A 21 -4.65 15.39 -9.01
N LEU A 22 -5.33 14.96 -7.95
CA LEU A 22 -6.65 14.32 -8.02
C LEU A 22 -7.78 15.30 -7.76
N CYS A 23 -8.92 15.10 -8.43
CA CYS A 23 -10.15 15.75 -7.99
C CYS A 23 -10.67 15.11 -6.71
N LEU A 24 -11.52 15.84 -5.96
CA LEU A 24 -12.06 15.41 -4.66
C LEU A 24 -12.57 13.96 -4.64
N GLU A 25 -13.39 13.57 -5.62
CA GLU A 25 -13.94 12.21 -5.74
C GLU A 25 -12.86 11.13 -5.93
N CYS A 26 -11.86 11.40 -6.78
CA CYS A 26 -10.74 10.47 -6.97
C CYS A 26 -9.88 10.39 -5.72
N ASN A 27 -9.65 11.52 -5.05
CA ASN A 27 -8.89 11.57 -3.81
C ASN A 27 -9.59 10.80 -2.68
N GLU A 28 -10.91 10.93 -2.56
CA GLU A 28 -11.70 10.19 -1.57
C GLU A 28 -11.64 8.69 -1.82
N GLN A 29 -11.78 8.26 -3.09
CA GLN A 29 -11.67 6.84 -3.45
C GLN A 29 -10.28 6.28 -3.15
N PHE A 30 -9.23 7.03 -3.47
CA PHE A 30 -7.84 6.68 -3.16
C PHE A 30 -7.66 6.56 -1.64
N ALA A 31 -8.06 7.57 -0.87
CA ALA A 31 -7.92 7.60 0.58
C ALA A 31 -8.68 6.45 1.26
N LYS A 32 -9.92 6.18 0.85
CA LYS A 32 -10.74 5.11 1.42
C LYS A 32 -10.12 3.73 1.19
N THR A 33 -9.69 3.46 -0.05
CA THR A 33 -9.07 2.16 -0.40
C THR A 33 -7.69 2.02 0.23
N GLY A 34 -6.90 3.09 0.19
CA GLY A 34 -5.57 3.15 0.78
C GLY A 34 -5.60 2.90 2.27
N LYS A 35 -6.55 3.50 2.99
CA LYS A 35 -6.74 3.29 4.44
C LYS A 35 -6.93 1.81 4.78
N VAL A 36 -7.82 1.12 4.07
CA VAL A 36 -8.09 -0.32 4.31
C VAL A 36 -6.83 -1.17 4.09
N LEU A 37 -6.07 -0.90 3.04
CA LEU A 37 -4.83 -1.63 2.75
C LEU A 37 -3.77 -1.35 3.82
N THR A 38 -3.59 -0.08 4.21
CA THR A 38 -2.65 0.31 5.27
C THR A 38 -3.00 -0.32 6.62
N GLU A 39 -4.29 -0.41 6.97
CA GLU A 39 -4.74 -1.10 8.18
C GLU A 39 -4.38 -2.59 8.16
N LYS A 40 -4.63 -3.29 7.04
CA LYS A 40 -4.27 -4.70 6.87
C LYS A 40 -2.76 -4.93 6.95
N ILE A 41 -1.97 -4.08 6.30
CA ILE A 41 -0.50 -4.09 6.39
C ILE A 41 -0.06 -3.92 7.84
N THR A 42 -0.65 -2.96 8.56
CA THR A 42 -0.30 -2.69 9.96
C THR A 42 -0.62 -3.88 10.86
N GLN A 43 -1.78 -4.51 10.67
CA GLN A 43 -2.17 -5.71 11.42
C GLN A 43 -1.20 -6.87 11.18
N ALA A 44 -0.90 -7.16 9.92
CA ALA A 44 0.05 -8.23 9.56
C ALA A 44 1.47 -7.93 10.08
N LYS A 45 1.91 -6.65 10.02
CA LYS A 45 3.20 -6.20 10.57
C LYS A 45 3.29 -6.47 12.07
N ASN A 46 2.26 -6.07 12.80
CA ASN A 46 2.19 -6.27 14.24
C ASN A 46 2.23 -7.77 14.56
N ALA A 47 1.41 -8.58 13.88
CA ALA A 47 1.38 -10.03 14.05
C ALA A 47 2.74 -10.70 13.74
N ALA A 48 3.41 -10.32 12.65
CA ALA A 48 4.75 -10.81 12.32
C ALA A 48 5.79 -10.46 13.39
N THR A 49 5.60 -9.35 14.12
CA THR A 49 6.54 -8.89 15.16
C THR A 49 6.32 -9.62 16.50
N VAL A 50 5.07 -9.98 16.83
CA VAL A 50 4.76 -10.65 18.12
C VAL A 50 4.78 -12.17 18.04
N ASN A 51 4.59 -12.75 16.85
CA ASN A 51 4.56 -14.20 16.69
C ASN A 51 5.95 -14.81 16.82
N THR A 52 6.02 -15.96 17.50
CA THR A 52 7.25 -16.76 17.66
C THR A 52 7.29 -17.98 16.75
N GLU A 53 6.13 -18.38 16.21
CA GLU A 53 6.00 -19.53 15.34
C GLU A 53 6.46 -19.16 13.91
N PRO A 54 7.48 -19.82 13.34
CA PRO A 54 8.01 -19.45 12.03
C PRO A 54 6.96 -19.54 10.91
N ALA A 55 6.05 -20.51 10.97
CA ALA A 55 4.97 -20.65 9.98
C ALA A 55 4.04 -19.42 9.96
N ASP A 56 3.69 -18.89 11.14
CA ASP A 56 2.85 -17.70 11.27
C ASP A 56 3.61 -16.43 10.83
N ILE A 57 4.90 -16.33 11.15
CA ILE A 57 5.75 -15.23 10.67
C ILE A 57 5.78 -15.21 9.14
N VAL A 58 6.00 -16.36 8.50
CA VAL A 58 5.99 -16.50 7.03
C VAL A 58 4.65 -16.05 6.44
N GLN A 59 3.53 -16.47 7.03
CA GLN A 59 2.21 -16.10 6.53
C GLN A 59 1.95 -14.60 6.66
N ASN A 60 2.28 -14.00 7.81
CA ASN A 60 2.13 -12.56 8.02
C ASN A 60 3.04 -11.74 7.07
N CYS A 61 4.26 -12.21 6.80
CA CYS A 61 5.16 -11.59 5.82
C CYS A 61 4.54 -11.62 4.40
N LYS A 62 3.98 -12.76 3.98
CA LYS A 62 3.27 -12.89 2.70
C LYS A 62 2.06 -11.95 2.62
N ASP A 63 1.34 -11.78 3.72
CA ASP A 63 0.20 -10.87 3.77
C ASP A 63 0.63 -9.40 3.62
N ILE A 64 1.74 -8.99 4.25
CA ILE A 64 2.34 -7.66 4.06
C ILE A 64 2.75 -7.47 2.60
N GLU A 65 3.42 -8.45 1.98
CA GLU A 65 3.79 -8.38 0.57
C GLU A 65 2.56 -8.25 -0.32
N ARG A 66 1.51 -9.04 -0.10
CA ARG A 66 0.27 -8.99 -0.88
C ARG A 66 -0.40 -7.62 -0.77
N PHE A 67 -0.69 -7.15 0.43
CA PHE A 67 -1.40 -5.89 0.63
C PHE A 67 -0.53 -4.68 0.25
N GLY A 68 0.79 -4.75 0.43
CA GLY A 68 1.72 -3.75 -0.06
C GLY A 68 1.71 -3.64 -1.58
N ASN A 69 1.71 -4.77 -2.30
CA ASN A 69 1.59 -4.78 -3.75
C ASN A 69 0.23 -4.27 -4.24
N GLU A 70 -0.87 -4.60 -3.56
CA GLU A 70 -2.20 -4.01 -3.83
C GLU A 70 -2.18 -2.49 -3.63
N LEU A 71 -1.48 -2.00 -2.62
CA LEU A 71 -1.34 -0.56 -2.36
C LEU A 71 -0.50 0.12 -3.44
N ILE A 72 0.56 -0.51 -3.94
CA ILE A 72 1.33 -0.02 -5.10
C ILE A 72 0.44 0.07 -6.34
N GLN A 73 -0.39 -0.95 -6.59
CA GLN A 73 -1.31 -0.94 -7.73
C GLN A 73 -2.35 0.18 -7.60
N LEU A 74 -2.82 0.46 -6.39
CA LEU A 74 -3.69 1.60 -6.12
C LEU A 74 -3.01 2.93 -6.47
N HIS A 75 -1.77 3.14 -6.01
CA HIS A 75 -0.99 4.35 -6.33
C HIS A 75 -0.85 4.51 -7.85
N ARG A 76 -0.44 3.46 -8.56
CA ARG A 76 -0.31 3.46 -10.03
C ARG A 76 -1.63 3.76 -10.73
N ARG A 77 -2.74 3.19 -10.28
CA ARG A 77 -4.08 3.44 -10.84
C ARG A 77 -4.47 4.92 -10.76
N PHE A 78 -4.08 5.58 -9.67
CA PHE A 78 -4.34 7.01 -9.47
C PHE A 78 -3.22 7.92 -10.00
N LYS A 79 -2.19 7.36 -10.64
CA LYS A 79 -0.99 8.05 -11.13
C LYS A 79 -0.24 8.78 -10.02
N ILE A 80 -0.24 8.19 -8.84
CA ILE A 80 0.57 8.61 -7.71
C ILE A 80 1.79 7.70 -7.67
N GLU A 81 2.96 8.26 -7.40
CA GLU A 81 4.17 7.49 -7.19
C GLU A 81 4.15 6.83 -5.80
N PRO A 82 4.37 5.50 -5.70
CA PRO A 82 4.51 4.85 -4.40
C PRO A 82 5.71 5.40 -3.64
N SER A 83 5.60 5.55 -2.31
CA SER A 83 6.73 5.97 -1.49
C SER A 83 7.82 4.90 -1.40
N ASN A 84 9.07 5.33 -1.26
CA ASN A 84 10.18 4.42 -1.00
C ASN A 84 9.97 3.61 0.29
N GLU A 85 9.37 4.21 1.32
CA GLU A 85 9.02 3.52 2.57
C GLU A 85 8.13 2.30 2.35
N LEU A 86 7.16 2.37 1.43
CA LEU A 86 6.31 1.23 1.09
C LEU A 86 7.09 0.13 0.37
N LEU A 87 7.98 0.51 -0.55
CA LEU A 87 8.84 -0.43 -1.28
C LEU A 87 9.82 -1.13 -0.34
N ASP A 88 10.42 -0.38 0.57
CA ASP A 88 11.35 -0.88 1.58
C ASP A 88 10.65 -1.80 2.57
N LEU A 89 9.42 -1.48 2.98
CA LEU A 89 8.60 -2.33 3.84
C LEU A 89 8.37 -3.70 3.20
N ILE A 90 7.91 -3.75 1.95
CA ILE A 90 7.66 -5.00 1.21
C ILE A 90 8.96 -5.80 1.10
N THR A 91 10.06 -5.15 0.74
CA THR A 91 11.37 -5.80 0.60
C THR A 91 11.86 -6.37 1.92
N THR A 92 11.65 -5.65 3.02
CA THR A 92 12.07 -6.06 4.37
C THR A 92 11.31 -7.28 4.82
N TYR A 93 9.97 -7.27 4.71
CA TYR A 93 9.15 -8.39 5.16
C TYR A 93 9.26 -9.62 4.26
N LYS A 94 9.56 -9.44 2.97
CA LYS A 94 9.94 -10.55 2.10
C LYS A 94 11.16 -11.31 2.62
N LYS A 95 12.25 -10.58 2.94
CA LYS A 95 13.46 -11.18 3.51
C LYS A 95 13.20 -11.82 4.86
N MET A 96 12.38 -11.19 5.71
CA MET A 96 12.00 -11.75 7.01
C MET A 96 11.24 -13.08 6.85
N GLY A 97 10.31 -13.16 5.90
CA GLY A 97 9.59 -14.39 5.57
C GLY A 97 10.53 -15.49 5.05
N GLU A 98 11.48 -15.15 4.18
CA GLU A 98 12.50 -16.08 3.68
C GLU A 98 13.37 -16.64 4.83
N LEU A 99 13.77 -15.79 5.78
CA LEU A 99 14.54 -16.21 6.95
C LEU A 99 13.74 -17.13 7.88
N ALA A 100 12.47 -16.81 8.14
CA ALA A 100 11.60 -17.64 8.98
C ALA A 100 11.31 -19.01 8.32
N ALA A 101 11.14 -19.05 6.99
CA ALA A 101 10.92 -20.30 6.25
C ALA A 101 12.14 -21.24 6.31
N ASN A 102 13.35 -20.70 6.44
CA ASN A 102 14.57 -21.52 6.59
C ASN A 102 14.73 -22.12 7.99
N GLN A 103 13.93 -21.71 8.98
CA GLN A 103 13.95 -22.24 10.35
C GLN A 103 12.94 -23.38 10.58
N THR A 104 12.02 -23.59 9.63
CA THR A 104 11.03 -24.67 9.62
C THR A 104 11.47 -25.93 8.88
N HIS A 105 12.68 -25.93 8.30
CA HIS A 105 13.32 -27.06 7.63
C HIS A 105 14.43 -27.67 8.48
#